data_AF-A0A527ZNM9-F1
#
_entry.id   AF-A0A527ZNM9-F1
#
_cell.length_a   1.000
_cell.length_b   1.000
_cell.length_c   1.000
_cell.angle_alpha   90.00
_cell.angle_beta   90.00
_cell.angle_gamma   90.00
#
_symmetry.space_group_name_H-M   'P 1'
#
loop_
_entity.id
_entity.type
_entity.pdbx_description
1 polymer ?
#
loop_
_entity_poly.entity_id
_entity_poly.type
_entity_poly.pdbx_seq_one_letter_code
_entity_poly.pdbx_strand_id
1 'polypeptide(L)'
;MGRSNFSKIVAVTVLLALSACATPPSHINNVCAVFDQNDGWFDNWQAAAERAERKHGVPVPVLMATVRKESGFKSNARPPRKKLLGFIPWKRVSSATGFSQALDGTWAQYQ
;
A
#
# COMPACT_ATOMS: atom_id res chain seq x y z
N MET A 1 -38.98 20.19 -11.73
CA MET A 1 -38.67 18.76 -11.47
C MET A 1 -37.16 18.40 -11.58
N GLY A 2 -36.22 19.35 -11.64
CA GLY A 2 -34.79 19.04 -11.87
C GLY A 2 -33.87 18.96 -10.63
N ARG A 3 -34.22 19.62 -9.52
CA ARG A 3 -33.31 19.82 -8.37
C ARG A 3 -33.10 18.55 -7.52
N SER A 4 -34.13 17.72 -7.36
CA SER A 4 -34.05 16.45 -6.61
C SER A 4 -33.24 15.39 -7.37
N ASN A 5 -33.44 15.27 -8.69
CA ASN A 5 -32.74 14.28 -9.50
C ASN A 5 -31.25 14.61 -9.62
N PHE A 6 -30.89 15.89 -9.74
CA PHE A 6 -29.49 16.33 -9.73
C PHE A 6 -28.79 16.00 -8.40
N SER A 7 -29.44 16.27 -7.25
CA SER A 7 -28.89 15.95 -5.93
C SER A 7 -28.70 14.44 -5.72
N LYS A 8 -29.60 13.61 -6.27
CA LYS A 8 -29.49 12.15 -6.22
C LYS A 8 -28.33 11.64 -7.08
N ILE A 9 -28.16 12.19 -8.29
CA ILE A 9 -27.03 11.85 -9.17
C ILE A 9 -25.70 12.18 -8.48
N VAL A 10 -25.57 13.38 -7.92
CA VAL A 10 -24.36 13.79 -7.19
C VAL A 10 -24.07 12.85 -6.02
N ALA A 11 -25.08 12.50 -5.22
CA ALA A 11 -24.92 11.59 -4.09
C ALA A 11 -24.45 10.19 -4.54
N VAL A 12 -25.01 9.66 -5.64
CA VAL A 12 -24.62 8.36 -6.20
C VAL A 12 -23.19 8.40 -6.75
N THR A 13 -22.80 9.47 -7.45
CA THR A 13 -21.42 9.62 -7.96
C THR A 13 -20.40 9.72 -6.83
N VAL A 14 -20.71 10.44 -5.75
CA VAL A 14 -19.85 10.52 -4.56
C VAL A 14 -19.70 9.15 -3.91
N LEU A 15 -20.80 8.42 -3.73
CA LEU A 15 -20.78 7.07 -3.15
C LEU A 15 -19.97 6.08 -4.01
N LEU A 16 -20.06 6.17 -5.34
CA LEU A 16 -19.25 5.37 -6.25
C LEU A 16 -17.76 5.73 -6.19
N ALA A 17 -17.42 7.01 -6.08
CA ALA A 17 -16.03 7.46 -5.94
C ALA A 17 -15.36 6.94 -4.65
N LEU A 18 -16.14 6.72 -3.59
CA LEU A 18 -15.68 6.16 -2.31
C LEU A 18 -15.43 4.64 -2.36
N SER A 19 -15.82 3.95 -3.43
CA SER A 19 -15.75 2.48 -3.52
C SER A 19 -14.40 1.91 -4.00
N ALA A 20 -13.39 2.75 -4.24
CA ALA A 20 -12.09 2.31 -4.72
C ALA A 20 -11.34 1.46 -3.66
N CYS A 21 -11.16 0.17 -3.93
CA CYS A 21 -10.41 -0.74 -3.08
C CYS A 21 -9.03 -1.00 -3.69
N ALA A 22 -7.96 -0.65 -2.97
CA ALA A 22 -6.60 -0.92 -3.42
C ALA A 22 -6.21 -2.37 -3.13
N THR A 23 -5.92 -3.15 -4.18
CA THR A 23 -5.53 -4.56 -4.07
C THR A 23 -4.02 -4.70 -4.34
N PRO A 24 -3.28 -5.51 -3.57
CA PRO A 24 -1.87 -5.78 -3.85
C PRO A 24 -1.65 -6.45 -5.22
N PRO A 25 -0.48 -6.30 -5.84
CA PRO A 25 -0.14 -6.96 -7.11
C PRO A 25 -0.20 -8.49 -6.97
N SER A 26 -0.58 -9.20 -8.05
CA SER A 26 -0.71 -10.66 -8.04
C SER A 26 0.61 -11.38 -8.31
N HIS A 27 1.40 -10.88 -9.26
CA HIS A 27 2.64 -11.50 -9.73
C HIS A 27 3.88 -10.89 -9.07
N ILE A 28 3.92 -10.93 -7.73
CA ILE A 28 4.95 -10.25 -6.93
C ILE A 28 6.39 -10.73 -7.13
N ASN A 29 6.62 -11.86 -7.82
CA ASN A 29 7.97 -12.35 -8.14
C ASN A 29 8.53 -11.81 -9.46
N ASN A 30 7.73 -11.10 -10.24
CA ASN A 30 8.15 -10.45 -11.48
C ASN A 30 7.96 -8.94 -11.32
N VAL A 31 9.06 -8.20 -11.17
CA VAL A 31 8.99 -6.75 -10.92
C VAL A 31 8.39 -5.98 -12.11
N CYS A 32 8.60 -6.45 -13.34
CA CYS A 32 7.99 -5.85 -14.52
C CYS A 32 6.46 -5.98 -14.45
N ALA A 33 5.95 -7.17 -14.12
CA ALA A 33 4.51 -7.38 -13.94
C ALA A 33 3.93 -6.55 -12.78
N VAL A 34 4.72 -6.29 -11.73
CA VAL A 34 4.31 -5.38 -10.64
C VAL A 34 4.18 -3.95 -11.16
N PHE A 35 5.14 -3.46 -11.96
CA PHE A 35 5.03 -2.13 -12.56
C PHE A 35 3.85 -2.05 -13.52
N ASP A 36 3.68 -3.01 -14.42
CA ASP A 36 2.58 -3.03 -15.39
C ASP A 36 1.20 -3.01 -14.72
N GLN A 37 1.05 -3.72 -13.59
CA GLN A 37 -0.19 -3.73 -12.80
C GLN A 37 -0.45 -2.43 -12.05
N ASN A 38 0.58 -1.63 -11.80
CA ASN A 38 0.53 -0.39 -11.04
C ASN A 38 1.00 0.80 -11.89
N ASP A 39 0.69 0.76 -13.19
CA ASP A 39 0.87 1.84 -14.14
C ASP A 39 -0.48 2.45 -14.52
N GLY A 40 -1.12 3.07 -13.52
CA GLY A 40 -2.36 3.83 -13.68
C GLY A 40 -2.10 5.31 -13.92
N TRP A 41 -3.13 6.03 -14.38
CA TRP A 41 -3.04 7.47 -14.61
C TRP A 41 -2.71 8.28 -13.35
N PHE A 42 -3.18 7.82 -12.18
CA PHE A 42 -2.92 8.45 -10.89
C PHE A 42 -1.73 7.84 -10.15
N ASP A 43 -1.49 6.54 -10.34
CA ASP A 43 -0.49 5.76 -9.63
C ASP A 43 0.47 5.15 -10.66
N ASN A 44 1.69 5.69 -10.74
CA ASN A 44 2.77 5.08 -11.53
C ASN A 44 3.92 4.71 -10.59
N TRP A 45 4.02 3.42 -10.31
CA TRP A 45 4.99 2.89 -9.35
C TRP A 45 6.42 2.91 -9.86
N GLN A 46 6.62 2.77 -11.18
CA GLN A 46 7.95 2.83 -11.77
C GLN A 46 8.56 4.23 -11.59
N ALA A 47 7.82 5.27 -11.97
CA ALA A 47 8.22 6.65 -11.77
C ALA A 47 8.42 6.98 -10.29
N ALA A 48 7.61 6.40 -9.39
CA ALA A 48 7.81 6.54 -7.95
C ALA A 48 9.13 5.90 -7.47
N ALA A 49 9.45 4.70 -7.95
CA ALA A 49 10.69 4.01 -7.62
C ALA A 49 11.93 4.76 -8.15
N GLU A 50 11.88 5.23 -9.40
CA GLU A 50 12.96 6.03 -9.99
C GLU A 50 13.15 7.38 -9.27
N ARG A 51 12.06 8.01 -8.80
CA ARG A 51 12.17 9.21 -7.95
C ARG A 51 12.87 8.90 -6.62
N ALA A 52 12.54 7.77 -6.00
CA ALA A 52 13.17 7.35 -4.76
C ALA A 52 14.66 7.03 -4.97
N GLU A 53 15.00 6.34 -6.07
CA GLU A 53 16.38 6.10 -6.48
C GLU A 53 17.15 7.42 -6.67
N ARG A 54 16.61 8.38 -7.43
CA ARG A 54 17.26 9.69 -7.63
C ARG A 54 17.45 10.46 -6.32
N LYS A 55 16.50 10.35 -5.39
CA LYS A 55 16.55 11.05 -4.11
C LYS A 55 17.50 10.42 -3.10
N HIS A 56 17.57 9.08 -3.07
CA HIS A 56 18.24 8.34 -2.01
C HIS A 56 19.47 7.51 -2.48
N GLY A 57 19.73 7.45 -3.78
CA GLY A 57 20.85 6.71 -4.38
C GLY A 57 20.72 5.19 -4.31
N VAL A 58 19.55 4.65 -3.93
CA VAL A 58 19.30 3.21 -3.84
C VAL A 58 18.72 2.71 -5.17
N PRO A 59 19.34 1.74 -5.85
CA PRO A 59 18.85 1.27 -7.14
C PRO A 59 17.41 0.77 -7.09
N VAL A 60 16.60 1.09 -8.11
CA VAL A 60 15.22 0.57 -8.24
C VAL A 60 15.09 -0.93 -7.98
N PRO A 61 15.91 -1.83 -8.56
CA PRO A 61 15.79 -3.26 -8.29
C PRO A 61 16.00 -3.62 -6.81
N VAL A 62 16.89 -2.90 -6.11
CA VAL A 62 17.13 -3.11 -4.67
C VAL A 62 15.92 -2.65 -3.87
N LEU A 63 15.40 -1.45 -4.14
CA LEU A 63 14.18 -0.93 -3.51
C LEU A 63 13.02 -1.92 -3.65
N MET A 64 12.76 -2.37 -4.88
CA MET A 64 11.66 -3.28 -5.18
C MET A 64 11.87 -4.67 -4.56
N ALA A 65 13.11 -5.17 -4.52
CA ALA A 65 13.44 -6.43 -3.82
C ALA A 65 13.19 -6.33 -2.31
N THR A 66 13.55 -5.21 -1.68
CA THR A 66 13.27 -4.95 -0.27
C THR A 66 11.77 -4.90 -0.02
N VAL A 67 11.01 -4.11 -0.80
CA VAL A 67 9.54 -4.04 -0.65
C VAL A 67 8.89 -5.41 -0.84
N ARG A 68 9.36 -6.19 -1.81
CA ARG A 68 8.92 -7.56 -2.06
C ARG A 68 9.18 -8.47 -0.86
N LYS A 69 10.33 -8.35 -0.23
CA LYS A 69 10.73 -9.22 0.88
C LYS A 69 10.03 -8.86 2.19
N GLU A 70 9.92 -7.56 2.48
CA GLU A 70 9.36 -7.06 3.72
C GLU A 70 7.83 -7.13 3.77
N SER A 71 7.16 -6.71 2.70
CA SER A 71 5.70 -6.56 2.70
C SER A 71 4.99 -7.36 1.61
N GLY A 72 5.72 -7.84 0.60
CA GLY A 72 5.12 -8.44 -0.59
C GLY A 72 4.25 -7.44 -1.36
N PHE A 73 4.69 -6.18 -1.43
CA PHE A 73 3.96 -5.06 -2.07
C PHE A 73 2.60 -4.74 -1.42
N LYS A 74 2.43 -5.04 -0.13
CA LYS A 74 1.23 -4.68 0.62
C LYS A 74 1.47 -3.39 1.40
N SER A 75 0.80 -2.31 1.01
CA SER A 75 0.92 -0.98 1.63
C SER A 75 0.49 -0.96 3.11
N ASN A 76 -0.37 -1.89 3.53
CA ASN A 76 -0.85 -2.05 4.91
C ASN A 76 -0.38 -3.35 5.57
N ALA A 77 0.72 -3.94 5.09
CA ALA A 77 1.30 -5.14 5.70
C ALA A 77 1.56 -4.91 7.19
N ARG A 78 1.13 -5.87 8.01
CA ARG A 78 1.34 -5.90 9.46
C ARG A 78 1.64 -7.31 9.92
N PRO A 79 2.48 -7.49 10.95
CA PRO A 79 2.75 -8.79 11.52
C PRO A 79 1.49 -9.51 12.00
N PRO A 80 1.49 -10.86 11.99
CA PRO A 80 0.40 -11.65 12.55
C PRO A 80 0.22 -11.35 14.04
N ARG A 81 -1.02 -11.42 14.51
CA ARG A 81 -1.33 -11.27 15.94
C ARG A 81 -0.94 -12.54 16.68
N LYS A 82 -0.39 -12.39 17.89
CA LYS A 82 -0.29 -13.49 18.84
C LYS A 82 -1.70 -13.92 19.24
N LYS A 83 -1.87 -15.21 19.55
CA LYS A 83 -3.12 -15.76 20.06
C LYS A 83 -2.96 -16.08 21.55
N LEU A 84 -3.85 -15.55 22.38
CA LEU A 84 -4.01 -15.95 23.76
C LEU A 84 -4.91 -17.20 23.81
N LEU A 85 -4.52 -18.23 24.58
CA LEU A 85 -5.24 -19.51 24.68
C LEU A 85 -5.48 -20.23 23.33
N GLY A 86 -4.66 -19.95 22.31
CA GLY A 86 -4.74 -20.60 20.99
C GLY A 86 -5.78 -20.01 20.02
N PHE A 87 -6.72 -19.17 20.46
CA PHE A 87 -7.76 -18.60 19.57
C PHE A 87 -8.10 -17.11 19.80
N ILE A 88 -7.81 -16.53 20.97
CA ILE A 88 -8.17 -15.13 21.26
C ILE A 88 -7.13 -14.19 20.62
N PRO A 89 -7.49 -13.32 19.66
CA PRO A 89 -6.54 -12.40 19.05
C PRO A 89 -6.01 -11.39 20.08
N TRP A 90 -4.69 -11.35 20.25
CA TRP A 90 -4.04 -10.47 21.22
C TRP A 90 -3.21 -9.38 20.51
N LYS A 91 -2.08 -9.00 21.11
CA LYS A 91 -1.12 -8.04 20.58
C LYS A 91 -0.33 -8.62 19.40
N ARG A 92 0.17 -7.74 18.53
CA ARG A 92 1.16 -8.08 17.51
C ARG A 92 2.54 -8.26 18.13
N VAL A 93 3.41 -8.96 17.41
CA VAL A 93 4.82 -9.14 17.80
C VAL A 93 5.60 -7.83 17.81
N SER A 94 5.25 -6.89 16.93
CA SER A 94 5.87 -5.57 16.82
C SER A 94 4.88 -4.57 16.21
N SER A 95 5.27 -3.30 16.19
CA SER A 95 4.55 -2.21 15.51
C SER A 95 4.89 -2.08 14.02
N ALA A 96 5.70 -2.99 13.46
CA ALA A 96 6.10 -2.97 12.05
C ALA A 96 4.89 -2.81 11.11
N THR A 97 5.00 -1.87 10.16
CA THR A 97 3.89 -1.55 9.25
C THR A 97 4.35 -1.09 7.88
N GLY A 98 3.53 -1.35 6.85
CA GLY A 98 3.70 -0.82 5.50
C GLY A 98 4.80 -1.48 4.66
N PHE A 99 5.24 -0.82 3.60
CA PHE A 99 6.19 -1.40 2.64
C PHE A 99 7.55 -1.72 3.25
N SER A 100 8.05 -0.86 4.14
CA SER A 100 9.35 -1.00 4.79
C SER A 100 9.32 -1.91 6.01
N GLN A 101 8.13 -2.24 6.53
CA GLN A 101 7.97 -2.91 7.83
C GLN A 101 8.73 -2.22 8.98
N ALA A 102 8.95 -0.91 8.89
CA ALA A 102 9.62 -0.15 9.93
C ALA A 102 8.73 -0.01 11.18
N LEU A 103 9.36 0.07 12.36
CA LEU A 103 8.69 0.23 13.64
C LEU A 103 8.28 1.68 13.86
N ASP A 104 7.25 1.90 14.69
CA ASP A 104 6.84 3.26 15.10
C ASP A 104 8.02 4.06 15.69
N GLY A 105 8.88 3.40 16.47
CA GLY A 105 10.07 4.02 17.04
C GLY A 105 11.12 4.42 15.99
N THR A 106 11.19 3.73 14.85
CA THR A 106 12.05 4.12 13.72
C THR A 106 11.48 5.36 13.04
N TRP A 107 10.17 5.39 12.76
CA TRP A 107 9.54 6.54 12.11
C TRP A 107 9.61 7.83 12.95
N ALA A 108 9.56 7.70 14.27
CA ALA A 108 9.71 8.84 15.18
C ALA A 108 11.06 9.56 15.03
N GLN A 109 12.10 8.90 14.51
CA GLN A 109 13.43 9.49 14.30
C GLN A 109 13.52 10.31 12.99
N TYR A 110 12.57 10.14 12.07
CA TYR A 110 12.56 10.79 10.75
C TYR A 110 11.55 11.95 10.66
N GLN A 111 10.81 12.23 11.73
CA GLN A 111 9.93 13.41 11.85
C GLN A 111 10.77 14.67 12.01
#